data_AF-A0A9W8U9V6-F1
#
_entry.id   AF-A0A9W8U9V6-F1
#
_cell.length_a   1.000
_cell.length_b   1.000
_cell.length_c   1.000
_cell.angle_alpha   90.00
_cell.angle_beta   90.00
_cell.angle_gamma   90.00
#
_symmetry.space_group_name_H-M   'P 1'
#
loop_
_entity.id
_entity.type
_entity.pdbx_description
1 polymer ?
#
loop_
_entity_poly.entity_id
_entity_poly.type
_entity_poly.pdbx_seq_one_letter_code
_entity_poly.pdbx_strand_id
1 'polypeptide(L)'
;MGAVTTHNAIHLPVFWSKNWNKFYQICLSLQYGGAVSIFIPGHNLSHHKYPQQARDVMRTTKVRYSWNLLNGLLFFWHVVLSGNKDDKLYFAAQARMNRPIVRQRQLEELAVWGTTGVLILLDWRRWIWFALLPQFYAKYCILSLNFLQHDGCDMSSKYNFARNFTGKTLNYLCFNNGYHTVHHLYPGLHWSILPEKHDELISAHIADSLEDENILLYMWRAFIWPGLRIDYKGNPLIITKEENEMPDEPWFYTESETFSGTKEYLAQGMK
;
A
#
# COMPACT_ATOMS: atom_id res chain seq x y z
N MET A 1 -2.55 -11.67 -4.55
CA MET A 1 -1.58 -12.49 -3.80
C MET A 1 -0.16 -11.92 -3.88
N GLY A 2 0.54 -11.98 -5.02
CA GLY A 2 1.95 -11.52 -5.11
C GLY A 2 2.21 -10.09 -4.60
N ALA A 3 1.38 -9.12 -4.99
CA ALA A 3 1.50 -7.74 -4.49
C ALA A 3 1.27 -7.61 -2.96
N VAL A 4 0.42 -8.46 -2.38
CA VAL A 4 0.16 -8.48 -0.93
C VAL A 4 1.34 -9.10 -0.19
N THR A 5 1.94 -10.15 -0.73
CA THR A 5 3.18 -10.72 -0.18
C THR A 5 4.32 -9.70 -0.21
N THR A 6 4.45 -8.94 -1.31
CA THR A 6 5.38 -7.81 -1.41
C THR A 6 5.12 -6.77 -0.32
N HIS A 7 3.87 -6.34 -0.16
CA HIS A 7 3.45 -5.40 0.88
C HIS A 7 3.82 -5.90 2.28
N ASN A 8 3.59 -7.16 2.60
CA ASN A 8 3.91 -7.68 3.92
C ASN A 8 5.43 -7.75 4.16
N ALA A 9 6.20 -8.15 3.15
CA ALA A 9 7.65 -8.32 3.26
C ALA A 9 8.44 -7.00 3.38
N ILE A 10 7.88 -5.87 2.95
CA ILE A 10 8.50 -4.55 3.15
C ILE A 10 8.23 -3.98 4.54
N HIS A 11 7.18 -4.45 5.22
CA HIS A 11 6.87 -4.07 6.60
C HIS A 11 7.62 -4.94 7.59
N LEU A 12 7.64 -6.24 7.33
CA LEU A 12 8.27 -7.23 8.20
C LEU A 12 9.16 -8.19 7.39
N PRO A 13 10.47 -8.23 7.67
CA PRO A 13 11.38 -9.19 7.07
C PRO A 13 10.97 -10.64 7.38
N VAL A 14 10.91 -11.47 6.35
CA VAL A 14 10.44 -12.86 6.45
C VAL A 14 11.52 -13.79 7.03
N PHE A 15 12.79 -13.47 6.81
CA PHE A 15 13.91 -14.29 7.26
C PHE A 15 14.71 -13.61 8.38
N TRP A 16 15.32 -14.41 9.25
CA TRP A 16 16.30 -13.92 10.23
C TRP A 16 17.63 -13.47 9.61
N SER A 17 17.90 -13.86 8.36
CA SER A 17 19.11 -13.47 7.66
C SER A 17 18.86 -12.30 6.72
N LYS A 18 19.64 -11.23 6.89
CA LYS A 18 19.62 -10.07 5.98
C LYS A 18 19.86 -10.46 4.52
N ASN A 19 20.74 -11.43 4.26
CA ASN A 19 21.04 -11.85 2.90
C ASN A 19 19.88 -12.62 2.26
N TRP A 20 19.19 -13.46 3.05
CA TRP A 20 17.99 -14.14 2.58
C TRP A 20 16.84 -13.17 2.30
N ASN A 21 16.66 -12.12 3.11
CA ASN A 21 15.67 -11.08 2.80
C ASN A 21 16.02 -10.30 1.52
N LYS A 22 17.29 -9.94 1.31
CA LYS A 22 17.71 -9.27 0.06
C LYS A 22 17.46 -10.13 -1.17
N PHE A 23 17.77 -11.42 -1.09
CA PHE A 23 17.48 -12.37 -2.16
C PHE A 23 15.97 -12.51 -2.39
N TYR A 24 15.20 -12.65 -1.31
CA TYR A 24 13.75 -12.75 -1.39
C TYR A 24 13.09 -11.50 -2.00
N GLN A 25 13.61 -10.31 -1.71
CA GLN A 25 13.15 -9.07 -2.36
C GLN A 25 13.37 -9.08 -3.88
N ILE A 26 14.42 -9.74 -4.39
CA ILE A 26 14.59 -9.94 -5.84
C ILE A 26 13.51 -10.89 -6.38
N CYS A 27 13.23 -12.01 -5.68
CA CYS A 27 12.14 -12.92 -6.06
C CYS A 27 10.78 -12.20 -6.09
N LEU A 28 10.50 -11.38 -5.08
CA LEU A 28 9.30 -10.55 -5.02
C LEU A 28 9.27 -9.52 -6.15
N SER A 29 10.41 -8.94 -6.51
CA SER A 29 10.50 -8.00 -7.65
C SER A 29 10.15 -8.66 -8.98
N LEU A 30 10.63 -9.90 -9.20
CA LEU A 30 10.26 -10.70 -10.37
C LEU A 30 8.76 -11.01 -10.39
N GLN A 31 8.19 -11.42 -9.26
CA GLN A 31 6.75 -11.69 -9.14
C GLN A 31 5.89 -10.43 -9.29
N TYR A 32 6.38 -9.30 -8.79
CA TYR A 32 5.69 -8.01 -8.82
C TYR A 32 5.84 -7.31 -10.18
N GLY A 33 6.88 -7.63 -10.96
CA GLY A 33 7.17 -6.98 -12.24
C GLY A 33 7.76 -5.58 -12.08
N GLY A 34 8.55 -5.36 -11.04
CA GLY A 34 9.18 -4.07 -10.71
C GLY A 34 9.94 -4.16 -9.40
N ALA A 35 10.91 -3.28 -9.19
CA ALA A 35 11.69 -3.28 -7.96
C ALA A 35 10.81 -2.97 -6.74
N VAL A 36 10.74 -3.91 -5.79
CA VAL A 36 9.90 -3.77 -4.59
C VAL A 36 10.47 -2.75 -3.61
N SER A 37 11.77 -2.43 -3.69
CA SER A 37 12.35 -1.33 -2.91
C SER A 37 11.66 0.02 -3.15
N ILE A 38 11.01 0.20 -4.30
CA ILE A 38 10.26 1.42 -4.64
C ILE A 38 8.95 1.55 -3.84
N PHE A 39 8.45 0.48 -3.24
CA PHE A 39 7.27 0.57 -2.37
C PHE A 39 7.55 1.30 -1.06
N ILE A 40 8.76 1.15 -0.49
CA ILE A 40 9.14 1.73 0.80
C ILE A 40 8.90 3.24 0.87
N PRO A 41 9.40 4.08 -0.07
CA PRO A 41 9.20 5.52 -0.02
C PRO A 41 7.72 5.94 0.01
N GLY A 42 6.93 5.53 -0.99
CA GLY A 42 5.53 5.93 -1.09
C GLY A 42 4.62 5.29 -0.04
N HIS A 43 4.86 4.04 0.32
CA HIS A 43 3.98 3.31 1.23
C HIS A 43 4.39 3.48 2.71
N ASN A 44 5.63 3.16 3.08
CA ASN A 44 6.05 3.14 4.49
C ASN A 44 6.38 4.54 5.01
N LEU A 45 7.09 5.34 4.20
CA LEU A 45 7.62 6.63 4.65
C LEU A 45 6.67 7.80 4.37
N SER A 46 5.69 7.60 3.50
CA SER A 46 4.67 8.57 3.15
C SER A 46 3.30 8.15 3.69
N HIS A 47 2.68 7.13 3.10
CA HIS A 47 1.30 6.75 3.41
C HIS A 47 1.07 6.29 4.86
N HIS A 48 1.92 5.40 5.39
CA HIS A 48 1.81 4.95 6.78
C HIS A 48 2.11 6.05 7.80
N LYS A 49 2.96 7.01 7.43
CA LYS A 49 3.45 8.04 8.35
C LYS A 49 2.56 9.29 8.38
N TYR A 50 2.00 9.68 7.25
CA TYR A 50 1.17 10.88 7.10
C TYR A 50 -0.19 10.60 6.46
N PRO A 51 -0.90 9.52 6.81
CA PRO A 51 -2.10 9.09 6.08
C PRO A 51 -3.08 10.25 5.85
N GLN A 52 -3.53 10.40 4.61
CA GLN A 52 -4.42 11.46 4.09
C GLN A 52 -3.91 12.92 4.23
N GLN A 53 -2.66 13.17 4.61
CA GLN A 53 -2.08 14.51 4.71
C GLN A 53 -1.32 14.91 3.43
N ALA A 54 -0.76 16.14 3.40
CA ALA A 54 -0.04 16.70 2.26
C ALA A 54 1.15 15.85 1.78
N ARG A 55 1.76 15.11 2.72
CA ARG A 55 2.89 14.21 2.48
C ARG A 55 2.49 12.79 2.09
N ASP A 56 1.20 12.46 2.07
CA ASP A 56 0.70 11.16 1.62
C ASP A 56 0.48 11.15 0.11
N VAL A 57 1.31 10.38 -0.58
CA VAL A 57 1.23 10.19 -2.04
C VAL A 57 -0.02 9.39 -2.44
N MET A 58 -0.65 8.68 -1.49
CA MET A 58 -1.83 7.85 -1.63
C MET A 58 -3.09 8.46 -0.98
N ARG A 59 -3.11 9.78 -0.66
CA ARG A 59 -4.33 10.39 -0.11
C ARG A 59 -5.50 10.31 -1.10
N THR A 60 -6.67 9.91 -0.62
CA THR A 60 -7.88 9.66 -1.44
C THR A 60 -8.42 10.94 -2.05
N THR A 61 -8.13 12.09 -1.45
CA THR A 61 -8.49 13.41 -1.95
C THR A 61 -7.80 13.75 -3.27
N LYS A 62 -6.78 13.02 -3.72
CA LYS A 62 -6.21 13.19 -5.08
C LYS A 62 -7.22 12.89 -6.20
N VAL A 63 -8.32 12.19 -5.92
CA VAL A 63 -9.43 11.99 -6.86
C VAL A 63 -10.74 12.56 -6.31
N ARG A 64 -11.44 13.33 -7.14
CA ARG A 64 -12.57 14.18 -6.73
C ARG A 64 -13.69 14.24 -7.78
N TYR A 65 -13.81 13.20 -8.60
CA TYR A 65 -14.87 13.09 -9.59
C TYR A 65 -16.23 12.97 -8.90
N SER A 66 -17.26 13.61 -9.47
CA SER A 66 -18.63 13.54 -8.98
C SER A 66 -19.19 12.11 -9.02
N TRP A 67 -18.77 11.32 -10.03
CA TRP A 67 -19.10 9.91 -10.10
C TRP A 67 -18.05 9.07 -9.38
N ASN A 68 -18.45 8.41 -8.29
CA ASN A 68 -17.48 7.71 -7.45
C ASN A 68 -16.74 6.57 -8.17
N LEU A 69 -17.37 5.93 -9.16
CA LEU A 69 -16.70 4.92 -9.97
C LEU A 69 -15.43 5.47 -10.65
N LEU A 70 -15.44 6.71 -11.12
CA LEU A 70 -14.25 7.34 -11.70
C LEU A 70 -13.16 7.57 -10.66
N ASN A 71 -13.51 7.90 -9.41
CA ASN A 71 -12.52 7.97 -8.32
C ASN A 71 -11.84 6.61 -8.15
N GLY A 72 -12.62 5.53 -8.03
CA GLY A 72 -12.07 4.18 -7.88
C GLY A 72 -11.23 3.71 -9.08
N LEU A 73 -11.64 4.03 -10.32
CA LEU A 73 -10.93 3.63 -11.54
C LEU A 73 -9.64 4.43 -11.78
N LEU A 74 -9.63 5.72 -11.42
CA LEU A 74 -8.54 6.63 -11.76
C LEU A 74 -7.57 6.88 -10.61
N PHE A 75 -7.90 6.44 -9.38
CA PHE A 75 -7.04 6.60 -8.21
C PHE A 75 -5.65 6.01 -8.43
N PHE A 76 -5.55 4.78 -8.96
CA PHE A 76 -4.28 4.15 -9.31
C PHE A 76 -3.37 5.07 -10.14
N TRP A 77 -3.91 5.68 -11.19
CA TRP A 77 -3.13 6.52 -12.09
C TRP A 77 -2.66 7.80 -11.40
N HIS A 78 -3.49 8.39 -10.53
CA HIS A 78 -3.10 9.57 -9.76
C HIS A 78 -1.94 9.25 -8.82
N VAL A 79 -2.03 8.14 -8.09
CA VAL A 79 -0.97 7.69 -7.17
C VAL A 79 0.33 7.39 -7.93
N VAL A 80 0.27 6.64 -9.04
CA VAL A 80 1.47 6.28 -9.81
C VAL A 80 2.13 7.53 -10.41
N LEU A 81 1.35 8.46 -10.96
CA LEU A 81 1.90 9.67 -11.58
C LEU A 81 2.52 10.61 -10.55
N SER A 82 1.90 10.81 -9.38
CA SER A 82 2.49 11.63 -8.32
C SER A 82 3.68 10.95 -7.64
N GLY A 83 3.54 9.66 -7.30
CA GLY A 83 4.58 8.90 -6.60
C GLY A 83 5.88 8.76 -7.39
N ASN A 84 5.80 8.61 -8.71
CA ASN A 84 6.98 8.49 -9.58
C ASN A 84 7.96 9.67 -9.46
N LYS A 85 7.46 10.88 -9.17
CA LYS A 85 8.31 12.06 -8.97
C LYS A 85 9.06 11.95 -7.64
N ASP A 86 8.36 11.60 -6.57
CA ASP A 86 8.92 11.49 -5.22
C ASP A 86 9.91 10.32 -5.12
N ASP A 87 9.61 9.18 -5.74
CA ASP A 87 10.51 8.02 -5.79
C ASP A 87 11.86 8.38 -6.44
N LYS A 88 11.82 9.10 -7.57
CA LYS A 88 13.04 9.56 -8.25
C LYS A 88 13.89 10.44 -7.34
N LEU A 89 13.26 11.39 -6.65
CA LEU A 89 13.95 12.32 -5.76
C LEU A 89 14.49 11.60 -4.50
N TYR A 90 13.71 10.70 -3.91
CA TYR A 90 14.14 9.86 -2.79
C TYR A 90 15.38 9.04 -3.15
N PHE A 91 15.34 8.26 -4.24
CA PHE A 91 16.48 7.42 -4.63
C PHE A 91 17.72 8.24 -5.04
N ALA A 92 17.54 9.42 -5.63
CA ALA A 92 18.64 10.33 -5.88
C ALA A 92 19.30 10.82 -4.58
N ALA A 93 18.51 11.16 -3.55
CA ALA A 93 19.02 11.52 -2.24
C ALA A 93 19.74 10.34 -1.55
N GLN A 94 19.13 9.14 -1.57
CA GLN A 94 19.74 7.93 -1.02
C GLN A 94 21.06 7.57 -1.72
N ALA A 95 21.17 7.81 -3.04
CA ALA A 95 22.38 7.57 -3.80
C ALA A 95 23.52 8.50 -3.38
N ARG A 96 23.23 9.80 -3.16
CA ARG A 96 24.20 10.77 -2.63
C ARG A 96 24.73 10.37 -1.26
N MET A 97 23.91 9.69 -0.46
CA MET A 97 24.27 9.16 0.86
C MET A 97 24.89 7.75 0.82
N ASN A 98 25.11 7.17 -0.37
CA ASN A 98 25.65 5.80 -0.54
C ASN A 98 24.86 4.72 0.21
N ARG A 99 23.54 4.90 0.32
CA ARG A 99 22.67 4.01 1.10
C ARG A 99 22.45 2.66 0.39
N PRO A 100 22.39 1.54 1.14
CA PRO A 100 22.34 0.20 0.55
C PRO A 100 21.07 -0.09 -0.26
N ILE A 101 19.95 0.61 0.04
CA ILE A 101 18.67 0.46 -0.68
C ILE A 101 18.81 0.77 -2.19
N VAL A 102 19.73 1.65 -2.56
CA VAL A 102 19.98 2.00 -3.97
C VAL A 102 20.58 0.82 -4.73
N ARG A 103 21.58 0.15 -4.13
CA ARG A 103 22.18 -1.06 -4.73
C ARG A 103 21.16 -2.20 -4.81
N GLN A 104 20.35 -2.37 -3.77
CA GLN A 104 19.28 -3.37 -3.75
C GLN A 104 18.29 -3.13 -4.90
N ARG A 105 17.77 -1.90 -5.04
CA ARG A 105 16.90 -1.51 -6.15
C ARG A 105 17.53 -1.81 -7.51
N GLN A 106 18.81 -1.47 -7.71
CA GLN A 106 19.50 -1.72 -8.98
C GLN A 106 19.57 -3.21 -9.33
N LEU A 107 19.83 -4.08 -8.35
CA LEU A 107 19.82 -5.53 -8.55
C LEU A 107 18.42 -6.06 -8.88
N GLU A 108 17.40 -5.54 -8.21
CA GLU A 108 16.00 -5.85 -8.49
C GLU A 108 15.60 -5.43 -9.90
N GLU A 109 15.93 -4.19 -10.30
CA GLU A 109 15.66 -3.68 -11.65
C GLU A 109 16.39 -4.50 -12.72
N LEU A 110 17.66 -4.85 -12.49
CA LEU A 110 18.43 -5.70 -13.40
C LEU A 110 17.76 -7.07 -13.57
N ALA A 111 17.35 -7.70 -12.48
CA ALA A 111 16.68 -9.00 -12.52
C ALA A 111 15.33 -8.92 -13.25
N VAL A 112 14.51 -7.92 -12.92
CA VAL A 112 13.18 -7.72 -13.52
C VAL A 112 13.28 -7.43 -15.01
N TRP A 113 14.10 -6.45 -15.41
CA TRP A 113 14.20 -6.05 -16.80
C TRP A 113 14.96 -7.07 -17.65
N GLY A 114 15.98 -7.73 -17.08
CA GLY A 114 16.65 -8.85 -17.73
C GLY A 114 15.69 -10.02 -17.99
N THR A 115 14.93 -10.43 -16.98
CA THR A 115 13.92 -11.50 -17.12
C THR A 115 12.81 -11.10 -18.10
N THR A 116 12.33 -9.85 -18.02
CA THR A 116 11.32 -9.32 -18.94
C THR A 116 11.82 -9.36 -20.39
N GLY A 117 13.05 -8.93 -20.65
CA GLY A 117 13.67 -9.00 -21.98
C GLY A 117 13.74 -10.44 -22.49
N VAL A 118 14.18 -11.38 -21.67
CA VAL A 118 14.22 -12.81 -22.02
C VAL A 118 12.81 -13.34 -22.34
N LEU A 119 11.81 -13.06 -21.51
CA LEU A 119 10.44 -13.53 -21.72
C LEU A 119 9.81 -12.96 -23.00
N ILE A 120 10.06 -11.68 -23.30
CA ILE A 120 9.60 -11.04 -24.54
C ILE A 120 10.24 -11.68 -25.77
N LEU A 121 11.56 -11.95 -25.71
CA LEU A 121 12.30 -12.59 -26.81
C LEU A 121 11.87 -14.05 -27.02
N LEU A 122 11.50 -14.76 -25.95
CA LEU A 122 10.98 -16.12 -26.04
C LEU A 122 9.58 -16.16 -26.67
N ASP A 123 8.63 -15.39 -26.13
CA ASP A 123 7.29 -15.23 -26.67
C ASP A 123 6.58 -14.03 -26.04
N TRP A 124 6.58 -12.89 -26.74
CA TRP A 124 5.94 -11.66 -26.28
C TRP A 124 4.43 -11.81 -26.02
N ARG A 125 3.72 -12.72 -26.71
CA ARG A 125 2.28 -12.93 -26.48
C ARG A 125 2.07 -13.64 -25.15
N ARG A 126 2.85 -14.69 -24.86
CA ARG A 126 2.81 -15.36 -23.55
C ARG A 126 3.25 -14.42 -22.44
N TRP A 127 4.26 -13.60 -22.67
CA TRP A 127 4.67 -12.58 -21.70
C TRP A 127 3.51 -11.63 -21.34
N ILE A 128 2.71 -11.17 -22.31
CA ILE A 128 1.54 -10.33 -22.03
C ILE A 128 0.58 -11.03 -21.06
N TRP A 129 0.19 -12.27 -21.36
CA TRP A 129 -0.85 -12.98 -20.60
C TRP A 129 -0.38 -13.52 -19.25
N PHE A 130 0.87 -13.97 -19.16
CA PHE A 130 1.37 -14.66 -17.97
C PHE A 130 2.26 -13.80 -17.06
N ALA A 131 2.80 -12.70 -17.57
CA ALA A 131 3.62 -11.78 -16.77
C ALA A 131 2.99 -10.38 -16.69
N LEU A 132 2.86 -9.67 -17.81
CA LEU A 132 2.47 -8.26 -17.82
C LEU A 132 1.08 -8.03 -17.20
N LEU A 133 0.04 -8.72 -17.69
CA LEU A 133 -1.33 -8.50 -17.24
C LEU A 133 -1.53 -8.90 -15.76
N PRO A 134 -1.07 -10.08 -15.28
CA PRO A 134 -1.17 -10.42 -13.87
C PRO A 134 -0.41 -9.46 -12.96
N GLN A 135 0.81 -9.05 -13.35
CA GLN A 135 1.61 -8.08 -12.59
C GLN A 135 0.92 -6.71 -12.55
N PHE A 136 0.46 -6.20 -13.69
CA PHE A 136 -0.27 -4.94 -13.76
C PHE A 136 -1.53 -4.97 -12.91
N TYR A 137 -2.35 -6.03 -13.05
CA TYR A 137 -3.58 -6.18 -12.27
C TYR A 137 -3.30 -6.22 -10.77
N ALA A 138 -2.27 -6.95 -10.33
CA ALA A 138 -1.89 -7.01 -8.93
C ALA A 138 -1.47 -5.63 -8.38
N LYS A 139 -0.70 -4.85 -9.14
CA LYS A 139 -0.33 -3.46 -8.80
C LYS A 139 -1.54 -2.55 -8.72
N TYR A 140 -2.41 -2.64 -9.72
CA TYR A 140 -3.64 -1.86 -9.78
C TYR A 140 -4.51 -2.13 -8.54
N CYS A 141 -4.75 -3.40 -8.21
CA CYS A 141 -5.53 -3.78 -7.04
C CYS A 141 -4.92 -3.27 -5.73
N ILE A 142 -3.63 -3.53 -5.46
CA ILE A 142 -3.06 -3.18 -4.15
C ILE A 142 -3.00 -1.66 -3.92
N LEU A 143 -2.74 -0.86 -4.97
CA LEU A 143 -2.79 0.59 -4.87
C LEU A 143 -4.24 1.07 -4.70
N SER A 144 -5.17 0.59 -5.52
CA SER A 144 -6.58 1.00 -5.46
C SER A 144 -7.29 0.59 -4.17
N LEU A 145 -6.84 -0.47 -3.48
CA LEU A 145 -7.37 -0.85 -2.17
C LEU A 145 -7.22 0.28 -1.13
N ASN A 146 -6.16 1.09 -1.20
CA ASN A 146 -5.98 2.23 -0.28
C ASN A 146 -7.18 3.19 -0.35
N PHE A 147 -7.77 3.39 -1.54
CA PHE A 147 -8.97 4.21 -1.66
C PHE A 147 -10.14 3.61 -0.87
N LEU A 148 -10.39 2.30 -1.00
CA LEU A 148 -11.46 1.62 -0.25
C LEU A 148 -11.23 1.65 1.26
N GLN A 149 -9.97 1.61 1.67
CA GLN A 149 -9.58 1.49 3.06
C GLN A 149 -9.49 2.84 3.79
N HIS A 150 -9.37 3.97 3.08
CA HIS A 150 -9.26 5.29 3.72
C HIS A 150 -10.33 6.29 3.31
N ASP A 151 -11.09 6.05 2.24
CA ASP A 151 -12.12 7.01 1.84
C ASP A 151 -13.22 7.13 2.91
N GLY A 152 -13.58 8.37 3.23
CA GLY A 152 -14.56 8.71 4.26
C GLY A 152 -14.15 8.42 5.70
N CYS A 153 -12.87 8.14 5.96
CA CYS A 153 -12.34 7.91 7.30
C CYS A 153 -11.94 9.23 8.00
N ASP A 154 -11.86 9.21 9.33
CA ASP A 154 -11.47 10.37 10.15
C ASP A 154 -10.03 10.23 10.67
N MET A 155 -9.14 11.05 10.12
CA MET A 155 -7.72 11.04 10.48
C MET A 155 -7.40 11.57 11.86
N SER A 156 -8.32 12.28 12.50
CA SER A 156 -8.14 12.72 13.88
C SER A 156 -8.43 11.60 14.89
N SER A 157 -9.11 10.54 14.44
CA SER A 157 -9.45 9.39 15.27
C SER A 157 -8.31 8.38 15.33
N LYS A 158 -8.06 7.84 16.53
CA LYS A 158 -7.14 6.72 16.71
C LYS A 158 -7.62 5.43 16.02
N TYR A 159 -8.92 5.23 15.87
CA TYR A 159 -9.49 3.95 15.40
C TYR A 159 -10.25 4.07 14.08
N ASN A 160 -10.79 5.26 13.75
CA ASN A 160 -11.65 5.47 12.57
C ASN A 160 -10.90 6.08 11.38
N PHE A 161 -9.57 6.05 11.38
CA PHE A 161 -8.74 6.60 10.30
C PHE A 161 -8.56 5.61 9.11
N ALA A 162 -9.08 4.39 9.26
CA ALA A 162 -9.03 3.32 8.28
C ALA A 162 -10.26 2.40 8.40
N ARG A 163 -10.62 1.75 7.30
CA ARG A 163 -11.69 0.74 7.15
C ARG A 163 -11.09 -0.65 7.03
N ASN A 164 -11.75 -1.62 7.67
CA ASN A 164 -11.38 -3.02 7.63
C ASN A 164 -12.34 -3.83 6.74
N PHE A 165 -11.78 -4.85 6.11
CA PHE A 165 -12.51 -5.86 5.37
C PHE A 165 -12.26 -7.25 5.98
N THR A 166 -13.13 -7.68 6.90
CA THR A 166 -12.85 -8.82 7.81
C THR A 166 -13.28 -10.20 7.26
N GLY A 167 -13.82 -10.25 6.05
CA GLY A 167 -14.26 -11.49 5.39
C GLY A 167 -13.16 -12.56 5.29
N LYS A 168 -13.49 -13.80 5.67
CA LYS A 168 -12.54 -14.93 5.74
C LYS A 168 -11.86 -15.23 4.39
N THR A 169 -12.62 -15.20 3.28
CA THR A 169 -12.07 -15.51 1.95
C THR A 169 -11.04 -14.47 1.51
N LEU A 170 -11.36 -13.18 1.70
CA LEU A 170 -10.42 -12.10 1.38
C LEU A 170 -9.16 -12.25 2.22
N ASN A 171 -9.30 -12.43 3.52
CA ASN A 171 -8.16 -12.49 4.44
C ASN A 171 -7.33 -13.77 4.27
N TYR A 172 -7.91 -14.88 3.83
CA TYR A 172 -7.14 -16.04 3.39
C TYR A 172 -6.27 -15.73 2.16
N LEU A 173 -6.85 -15.12 1.12
CA LEU A 173 -6.14 -14.82 -0.14
C LEU A 173 -5.16 -13.64 -0.03
N CYS A 174 -5.44 -12.72 0.89
CA CYS A 174 -4.68 -11.50 1.09
C CYS A 174 -3.96 -11.50 2.44
N PHE A 175 -3.66 -12.67 3.02
CA PHE A 175 -2.83 -12.76 4.22
C PHE A 175 -3.28 -11.81 5.33
N ASN A 176 -4.57 -11.77 5.65
CA ASN A 176 -5.17 -10.88 6.65
C ASN A 176 -4.98 -9.36 6.44
N ASN A 177 -4.61 -8.90 5.23
CA ASN A 177 -4.50 -7.45 4.94
C ASN A 177 -5.83 -6.68 5.03
N GLY A 178 -6.96 -7.37 5.14
CA GLY A 178 -8.25 -6.71 5.37
C GLY A 178 -8.33 -6.03 6.74
N TYR A 179 -7.53 -6.46 7.72
CA TYR A 179 -7.42 -5.85 9.05
C TYR A 179 -6.50 -4.63 9.02
N HIS A 180 -6.91 -3.61 8.29
CA HIS A 180 -6.11 -2.45 7.90
C HIS A 180 -5.81 -1.47 9.05
N THR A 181 -6.76 -1.23 9.96
CA THR A 181 -6.57 -0.30 11.09
C THR A 181 -5.44 -0.78 12.01
N VAL A 182 -5.47 -2.05 12.42
CA VAL A 182 -4.39 -2.64 13.24
C VAL A 182 -3.08 -2.70 12.47
N HIS A 183 -3.13 -2.97 11.16
CA HIS A 183 -1.95 -2.94 10.30
C HIS A 183 -1.29 -1.55 10.28
N HIS A 184 -2.06 -0.47 10.15
CA HIS A 184 -1.51 0.89 10.18
C HIS A 184 -0.97 1.30 11.54
N LEU A 185 -1.62 0.88 12.63
CA LEU A 185 -1.13 1.19 13.99
C LEU A 185 0.14 0.42 14.32
N TYR A 186 0.26 -0.81 13.81
CA TYR A 186 1.37 -1.72 14.11
C TYR A 186 1.88 -2.43 12.84
N PRO A 187 2.49 -1.71 11.88
CA PRO A 187 2.86 -2.28 10.59
C PRO A 187 3.87 -3.41 10.68
N GLY A 188 4.68 -3.46 11.75
CA GLY A 188 5.65 -4.53 12.01
C GLY A 188 5.06 -5.82 12.60
N LEU A 189 3.75 -5.94 12.83
CA LEU A 189 3.16 -7.21 13.28
C LEU A 189 3.12 -8.21 12.13
N HIS A 190 3.36 -9.48 12.47
CA HIS A 190 3.19 -10.55 11.49
C HIS A 190 1.71 -10.65 11.08
N TRP A 191 1.45 -10.79 9.78
CA TRP A 191 0.09 -10.72 9.26
C TRP A 191 -0.83 -11.83 9.81
N SER A 192 -0.28 -12.97 10.23
CA SER A 192 -1.08 -14.07 10.81
C SER A 192 -1.77 -13.71 12.13
N ILE A 193 -1.26 -12.72 12.87
CA ILE A 193 -1.81 -12.31 14.17
C ILE A 193 -2.72 -11.08 14.09
N LEU A 194 -2.86 -10.46 12.90
CA LEU A 194 -3.71 -9.29 12.72
C LEU A 194 -5.18 -9.53 13.11
N PRO A 195 -5.82 -10.69 12.84
CA PRO A 195 -7.18 -10.94 13.30
C PRO A 195 -7.32 -10.90 14.82
N GLU A 196 -6.44 -11.59 15.54
CA GLU A 196 -6.43 -11.62 17.01
C GLU A 196 -6.19 -10.22 17.59
N LYS A 197 -5.23 -9.47 17.02
CA LYS A 197 -4.93 -8.10 17.47
C LYS A 197 -5.99 -7.08 17.08
N HIS A 198 -6.72 -7.33 16.01
CA HIS A 198 -7.89 -6.54 15.66
C HIS A 198 -8.99 -6.72 16.73
N ASP A 199 -9.31 -7.97 17.08
CA ASP A 199 -10.31 -8.29 18.11
C ASP A 199 -9.93 -7.69 19.48
N GLU A 200 -8.65 -7.77 19.84
CA GLU A 200 -8.14 -7.25 21.12
C GLU A 200 -8.13 -5.72 21.20
N LEU A 201 -7.70 -5.03 20.12
CA LEU A 201 -7.31 -3.62 20.19
C LEU A 201 -8.25 -2.67 19.43
N ILE A 202 -9.02 -3.16 18.46
CA ILE A 202 -9.74 -2.33 17.49
C ILE A 202 -11.25 -2.53 17.56
N SER A 203 -11.75 -3.78 17.59
CA SER A 203 -13.17 -4.07 17.35
C SER A 203 -14.12 -3.39 18.34
N ALA A 204 -13.69 -3.16 19.59
CA ALA A 204 -14.50 -2.48 20.60
C ALA A 204 -14.59 -0.95 20.42
N HIS A 205 -13.81 -0.37 19.49
CA HIS A 205 -13.65 1.08 19.37
C HIS A 205 -13.93 1.65 17.98
N ILE A 206 -13.81 0.81 16.94
CA ILE A 206 -14.04 1.22 15.57
C ILE A 206 -15.54 1.40 15.30
N ALA A 207 -15.89 2.35 14.43
CA ALA A 207 -17.26 2.53 13.99
C ALA A 207 -17.73 1.36 13.11
N ASP A 208 -18.97 0.89 13.33
CA ASP A 208 -19.55 -0.23 12.57
C ASP A 208 -19.53 -0.05 11.05
N SER A 209 -19.60 1.19 10.56
CA SER A 209 -19.53 1.54 9.13
C SER A 209 -18.15 1.35 8.49
N LEU A 210 -17.13 1.12 9.31
CA LEU A 210 -15.75 0.87 8.90
C LEU A 210 -15.37 -0.63 9.05
N GLU A 211 -16.35 -1.48 9.35
CA GLU A 211 -16.20 -2.93 9.42
C GLU A 211 -17.09 -3.62 8.38
N ASP A 212 -16.49 -4.07 7.27
CA ASP A 212 -17.23 -4.76 6.20
C ASP A 212 -16.71 -6.19 5.98
N GLU A 213 -17.53 -7.20 6.22
CA GLU A 213 -17.14 -8.59 5.91
C GLU A 213 -17.06 -8.87 4.40
N ASN A 214 -17.70 -8.05 3.57
CA ASN A 214 -17.82 -8.28 2.13
C ASN A 214 -17.37 -7.06 1.32
N ILE A 215 -16.09 -7.09 0.91
CA ILE A 215 -15.50 -6.05 0.08
C ILE A 215 -16.22 -5.86 -1.27
N LEU A 216 -16.78 -6.92 -1.86
CA LEU A 216 -17.47 -6.81 -3.15
C LEU A 216 -18.81 -6.08 -2.99
N LEU A 217 -19.55 -6.38 -1.92
CA LEU A 217 -20.77 -5.66 -1.59
C LEU A 217 -20.49 -4.21 -1.21
N TYR A 218 -19.39 -3.93 -0.51
CA TYR A 218 -18.91 -2.56 -0.30
C TYR A 218 -18.62 -1.84 -1.61
N MET A 219 -17.83 -2.43 -2.51
CA MET A 219 -17.51 -1.86 -3.82
C MET A 219 -18.76 -1.60 -4.65
N TRP A 220 -19.74 -2.51 -4.63
CA TRP A 220 -21.02 -2.31 -5.30
C TRP A 220 -21.75 -1.07 -4.77
N ARG A 221 -21.88 -0.95 -3.44
CA ARG A 221 -22.55 0.19 -2.78
C ARG A 221 -21.82 1.51 -3.05
N ALA A 222 -20.50 1.50 -2.95
CA ALA A 222 -19.66 2.67 -3.09
C ALA A 222 -19.58 3.18 -4.54
N PHE A 223 -19.55 2.29 -5.55
CA PHE A 223 -19.27 2.68 -6.93
C PHE A 223 -20.40 2.47 -7.93
N ILE A 224 -21.31 1.53 -7.67
CA ILE A 224 -22.34 1.12 -8.64
C ILE A 224 -23.71 1.63 -8.21
N TRP A 225 -24.22 1.16 -7.06
CA TRP A 225 -25.54 1.55 -6.55
C TRP A 225 -25.59 1.51 -5.02
N PRO A 226 -25.82 2.65 -4.32
CA PRO A 226 -26.19 3.95 -4.88
C PRO A 226 -25.01 4.72 -5.51
N GLY A 227 -23.76 4.24 -5.37
CA GLY A 227 -22.59 4.89 -5.96
C GLY A 227 -22.17 6.17 -5.22
N LEU A 228 -22.53 6.28 -3.94
CA LEU A 228 -22.29 7.46 -3.10
C LEU A 228 -21.04 7.29 -2.23
N ARG A 229 -20.29 8.39 -2.07
CA ARG A 229 -19.23 8.48 -1.05
C ARG A 229 -19.85 8.91 0.27
N ILE A 230 -19.58 8.16 1.31
CA ILE A 230 -20.06 8.44 2.67
C ILE A 230 -18.89 8.52 3.64
N ASP A 231 -19.02 9.35 4.66
CA ASP A 231 -18.12 9.35 5.81
C ASP A 231 -18.40 8.15 6.73
N TYR A 232 -17.54 7.94 7.72
CA TYR A 232 -17.68 6.88 8.72
C TYR A 232 -18.93 7.05 9.62
N LYS A 233 -19.65 8.18 9.55
CA LYS A 233 -20.92 8.39 10.26
C LYS A 233 -22.13 8.08 9.37
N GLY A 234 -21.91 7.73 8.10
CA GLY A 234 -22.95 7.45 7.12
C GLY A 234 -23.52 8.68 6.41
N ASN A 235 -22.93 9.86 6.62
CA ASN A 235 -23.33 11.07 5.90
C ASN A 235 -22.64 11.13 4.53
N PRO A 236 -23.19 11.86 3.55
CA PRO A 236 -22.46 12.16 2.32
C PRO A 236 -21.08 12.76 2.63
N LEU A 237 -20.03 12.23 1.98
CA LEU A 237 -18.67 12.70 2.21
C LEU A 237 -18.51 14.14 1.72
N ILE A 238 -18.11 15.03 2.62
CA ILE A 238 -17.78 16.42 2.32
C ILE A 238 -16.26 16.57 2.40
N ILE A 239 -15.64 16.83 1.25
CA ILE A 239 -14.22 17.20 1.19
C ILE A 239 -14.14 18.71 1.41
N THR A 240 -13.44 19.13 2.45
CA THR A 240 -13.27 20.54 2.81
C THR A 240 -12.50 21.30 1.73
N LYS A 241 -12.58 22.64 1.75
CA LYS A 241 -11.80 23.46 0.81
C LYS A 241 -10.30 23.24 1.00
N GLU A 242 -9.88 23.11 2.24
CA GLU A 242 -8.50 22.86 2.64
C GLU A 242 -8.00 21.52 2.09
N GLU A 243 -8.78 20.44 2.22
CA GLU A 243 -8.47 19.13 1.62
C GLU A 243 -8.50 19.15 0.08
N ASN A 244 -9.32 20.03 -0.49
CA ASN A 244 -9.40 20.27 -1.93
C ASN A 244 -8.17 20.96 -2.51
N GLU A 245 -7.63 21.93 -1.78
CA GLU A 245 -6.52 22.76 -2.23
C GLU A 245 -5.16 22.30 -1.65
N MET A 246 -5.15 21.24 -0.83
CA MET A 246 -3.97 20.70 -0.17
C MET A 246 -2.85 20.36 -1.19
N PRO A 247 -1.72 21.08 -1.17
CA PRO A 247 -0.59 20.80 -2.06
C PRO A 247 0.15 19.53 -1.64
N ASP A 248 0.85 18.89 -2.58
CA ASP A 248 1.79 17.82 -2.26
C ASP A 248 3.04 18.39 -1.60
N GLU A 249 3.42 17.81 -0.46
CA GLU A 249 4.67 18.14 0.23
C GLU A 249 5.68 17.00 0.12
N PRO A 250 6.96 17.29 -0.18
CA PRO A 250 8.00 16.28 -0.13
C PRO A 250 8.28 15.87 1.33
N TRP A 251 8.50 14.58 1.56
CA TRP A 251 8.63 14.00 2.91
C TRP A 251 10.03 13.43 3.21
N PHE A 252 10.92 13.33 2.22
CA PHE A 252 12.21 12.63 2.34
C PHE A 252 13.44 13.55 2.56
N TYR A 253 13.27 14.86 2.67
CA TYR A 253 14.39 15.80 2.89
C TYR A 253 14.75 16.01 4.35
N THR A 254 13.81 15.84 5.28
CA THR A 254 13.93 16.29 6.67
C THR A 254 13.85 15.17 7.70
N GLU A 255 13.61 13.94 7.27
CA GLU A 255 13.14 12.86 8.15
C GLU A 255 14.12 11.68 8.18
N SER A 256 14.34 11.11 9.36
CA SER A 256 14.98 9.79 9.49
C SER A 256 13.94 8.70 9.19
N GLU A 257 14.38 7.59 8.57
CA GLU A 257 13.55 6.41 8.37
C GLU A 257 13.09 5.88 9.73
N THR A 258 11.86 6.20 10.14
CA THR A 258 11.23 5.62 11.31
C THR A 258 10.49 4.39 10.85
N PHE A 259 11.15 3.23 10.91
CA PHE A 259 10.47 1.95 10.85
C PHE A 259 9.58 1.78 12.09
N SER A 260 8.61 0.89 11.99
CA SER A 260 7.77 0.46 13.12
C SER A 260 8.62 0.25 14.38
N GLY A 261 8.19 0.79 15.52
CA GLY A 261 8.86 0.57 16.81
C GLY A 261 8.78 -0.88 17.31
N THR A 262 8.08 -1.76 16.59
CA THR A 262 7.91 -3.18 16.90
C THR A 262 9.22 -3.93 16.66
N LYS A 263 9.94 -4.24 17.74
CA LYS A 263 11.22 -4.96 17.71
C LYS A 263 11.09 -6.48 17.81
N GLU A 264 9.92 -6.96 18.21
CA GLU A 264 9.66 -8.37 18.55
C GLU A 264 9.96 -9.34 17.38
N TYR A 265 9.86 -8.86 16.14
CA TYR A 265 10.03 -9.65 14.93
C TYR A 265 11.23 -9.23 14.07
N LEU A 266 12.13 -8.39 14.59
CA LEU A 266 13.31 -7.96 13.84
C LEU A 266 14.37 -9.07 13.77
N ALA A 267 14.85 -9.34 12.56
CA ALA A 267 16.02 -10.18 12.34
C ALA A 267 17.24 -9.69 13.15
N GLN A 268 18.08 -10.61 13.63
CA GLN A 268 19.27 -10.27 14.44
C GLN A 268 20.12 -9.18 13.79
N GLY A 269 20.34 -8.08 14.52
CA GLY A 269 21.17 -6.96 14.09
C GLY A 269 20.47 -5.91 13.22
N MET A 270 19.16 -6.00 12.99
CA MET A 270 18.37 -4.87 12.47
C MET A 270 17.93 -3.98 13.65
N LYS A 271 18.19 -2.68 13.53
CA LYS A 271 17.75 -1.66 14.49
C LYS A 271 16.43 -1.07 14.05
#